data_AF-A0A661ZN14-F1
#
_entry.id   AF-A0A661ZN14-F1
#
_cell.length_a   1.000
_cell.length_b   1.000
_cell.length_c   1.000
_cell.angle_alpha   90.00
_cell.angle_beta   90.00
_cell.angle_gamma   90.00
#
_symmetry.space_group_name_H-M   'P 1'
#
loop_
_entity.id
_entity.type
_entity.pdbx_description
1 polymer ?
#
loop_
_entity_poly.entity_id
_entity_poly.type
_entity_poly.pdbx_seq_one_letter_code
_entity_poly.pdbx_strand_id
1 'polypeptide(L)'
;LAVGLSFTLSFLYISGAVAVAGLLNMLPITVMGLGTREGTFLVLFKPMAEPLILAFSGLVFLIAQIGGGIISFLLGYSFLFLARKNAAQK
;
A
#
# COMPACT_ATOMS: atom_id res chain seq x y z
N LEU A 1 4.73 -10.65 -1.61
CA LEU A 1 5.56 -9.83 -0.70
C LEU A 1 6.08 -10.63 0.48
N ALA A 2 5.23 -11.02 1.44
CA ALA A 2 5.67 -11.67 2.69
C ALA A 2 6.43 -12.99 2.50
N VAL A 3 6.01 -13.83 1.55
CA VAL A 3 6.74 -15.07 1.17
C VAL A 3 8.15 -14.77 0.68
N GLY A 4 8.35 -13.67 -0.06
CA GLY A 4 9.67 -13.26 -0.55
C GLY A 4 10.60 -12.71 0.53
N LEU A 5 10.09 -12.44 1.74
CA LEU A 5 10.86 -12.02 2.91
C LEU A 5 10.90 -13.10 4.00
N SER A 6 10.53 -14.34 3.66
CA SER A 6 10.53 -15.48 4.57
C SER A 6 9.73 -15.24 5.87
N PHE A 7 8.59 -14.55 5.77
CA PHE A 7 7.68 -14.40 6.91
C PHE A 7 7.13 -15.76 7.34
N THR A 8 7.23 -16.06 8.63
CA THR A 8 6.75 -17.32 9.23
C THR A 8 5.30 -17.23 9.75
N LEU A 9 4.69 -16.04 9.64
CA LEU A 9 3.32 -15.77 10.08
C LEU A 9 2.29 -16.27 9.07
N SER A 10 1.09 -16.61 9.54
CA SER A 10 0.01 -17.08 8.68
C SER A 10 -0.47 -15.99 7.72
N PHE A 11 -0.93 -16.39 6.54
CA PHE A 11 -1.46 -15.47 5.53
C PHE A 11 -2.59 -14.59 6.08
N LEU A 12 -3.49 -15.16 6.90
CA LEU A 12 -4.59 -14.45 7.52
C LEU A 12 -4.07 -13.34 8.47
N TYR A 13 -3.04 -13.66 9.26
CA TYR A 13 -2.44 -12.69 10.17
C TYR A 13 -1.79 -11.54 9.42
N ILE A 14 -1.01 -11.84 8.38
CA ILE A 14 -0.33 -10.84 7.55
C ILE A 14 -1.36 -9.94 6.86
N SER A 15 -2.40 -10.54 6.27
CA SER A 15 -3.46 -9.79 5.58
C SER A 15 -4.23 -8.89 6.53
N GLY A 16 -4.58 -9.39 7.73
CA GLY A 16 -5.22 -8.60 8.77
C GLY A 16 -4.35 -7.44 9.24
N ALA A 17 -3.06 -7.68 9.46
CA ALA A 17 -2.12 -6.63 9.86
C ALA A 17 -1.95 -5.55 8.78
N VAL A 18 -1.91 -5.94 7.50
CA VAL A 18 -1.90 -4.99 6.37
C VAL A 18 -3.20 -4.18 6.30
N ALA A 19 -4.36 -4.80 6.53
CA ALA A 19 -5.64 -4.10 6.56
C ALA A 19 -5.71 -3.08 7.71
N VAL A 20 -5.28 -3.46 8.92
CA VAL A 20 -5.20 -2.56 10.07
C VAL A 20 -4.24 -1.40 9.80
N ALA A 21 -3.05 -1.69 9.26
CA ALA A 21 -2.11 -0.65 8.88
C ALA A 21 -2.68 0.28 7.81
N GLY A 22 -3.42 -0.25 6.83
CA GLY A 22 -4.13 0.55 5.83
C GLY A 22 -5.15 1.50 6.44
N LEU A 23 -5.97 1.02 7.38
CA LEU A 23 -6.94 1.86 8.10
C LEU A 23 -6.24 2.96 8.90
N LEU A 24 -5.17 2.64 9.62
CA LEU A 24 -4.40 3.62 10.39
C LEU A 24 -3.63 4.61 9.49
N ASN A 25 -3.22 4.19 8.30
CA ASN A 25 -2.57 5.04 7.30
C ASN A 25 -3.54 6.07 6.70
N MET A 26 -4.85 5.87 6.80
CA MET A 26 -5.86 6.87 6.40
C MET A 26 -6.00 8.01 7.42
N LEU A 27 -5.51 7.83 8.65
CA LEU A 27 -5.48 8.91 9.63
C LEU A 27 -4.39 9.92 9.21
N PRO A 28 -4.69 11.22 9.07
CA PRO A 28 -3.77 12.24 8.58
C PRO A 28 -2.78 12.67 9.69
N ILE A 29 -2.11 11.70 10.31
CA ILE A 29 -1.17 11.91 11.42
C ILE A 29 0.26 12.08 10.89
N THR A 30 0.60 11.40 9.80
CA THR A 30 1.95 11.44 9.20
C THR A 30 1.89 11.65 7.70
N VAL A 31 2.98 12.18 7.12
CA VAL A 31 3.10 12.40 5.67
C VAL A 31 3.02 11.06 4.95
N MET A 32 2.04 10.91 4.05
CA MET A 32 1.76 9.68 3.31
C MET A 32 1.49 8.44 4.20
N GLY A 33 1.27 8.64 5.50
CA GLY A 33 1.08 7.56 6.47
C GLY A 33 2.33 6.72 6.76
N LEU A 34 3.53 7.17 6.37
CA LEU A 34 4.77 6.42 6.56
C LEU A 34 4.95 6.00 8.03
N GLY A 35 5.07 6.97 8.94
CA GLY A 35 5.34 6.68 10.34
C GLY A 35 4.26 5.84 11.03
N THR A 36 2.99 6.01 10.66
CA THR A 36 1.89 5.20 11.22
C THR A 36 1.92 3.76 10.70
N ARG A 37 2.25 3.55 9.41
CA ARG A 37 2.40 2.20 8.84
C ARG A 37 3.59 1.46 9.43
N GLU A 38 4.75 2.09 9.49
CA GLU A 38 5.95 1.49 10.08
C GLU A 38 5.72 1.12 11.55
N GLY A 39 5.15 2.03 12.34
CA GLY A 39 4.82 1.76 13.74
C GLY A 39 3.83 0.60 13.89
N THR A 40 2.79 0.57 13.05
CA THR A 40 1.79 -0.52 13.09
C THR A 40 2.43 -1.87 12.77
N PHE A 41 3.30 -1.94 11.75
CA PHE A 41 3.98 -3.19 11.40
C PHE A 41 5.00 -3.62 12.44
N LEU A 42 5.73 -2.71 13.07
CA LEU A 42 6.63 -3.05 14.18
C LEU A 42 5.87 -3.62 15.38
N VAL A 43 4.66 -3.11 15.66
CA VAL A 43 3.82 -3.62 16.75
C VAL A 43 3.22 -4.99 16.41
N LEU A 44 2.64 -5.14 15.21
CA LEU A 44 1.93 -6.36 14.82
C LEU A 44 2.88 -7.50 14.39
N PHE A 45 4.04 -7.19 13.80
CA PHE A 45 5.01 -8.19 13.39
C PHE A 45 6.18 -8.35 14.38
N LYS A 46 5.99 -7.93 15.64
CA LYS A 46 7.01 -8.02 16.71
C LYS A 46 7.79 -9.34 16.81
N PRO A 47 7.24 -10.53 16.50
CA PRO A 47 8.02 -11.78 16.49
C PRO A 47 9.09 -11.87 15.39
N MET A 48 9.04 -11.01 14.37
CA MET A 48 9.96 -10.96 13.24
C MET A 48 11.14 -10.01 13.52
N ALA A 49 12.27 -10.23 12.85
CA ALA A 49 13.38 -9.29 12.90
C ALA A 49 12.98 -7.93 12.30
N GLU A 50 13.26 -6.83 13.01
CA GLU A 50 12.90 -5.47 12.57
C GLU A 50 13.34 -5.13 11.14
N PRO A 51 14.54 -5.50 10.66
CA PRO A 51 14.93 -5.23 9.28
C PRO A 51 13.99 -5.86 8.24
N LEU A 52 13.45 -7.05 8.53
CA LEU A 52 12.48 -7.72 7.65
C LEU A 52 11.13 -7.02 7.66
N ILE A 53 10.70 -6.52 8.82
CA ILE A 53 9.45 -5.76 8.96
C ILE A 53 9.53 -4.45 8.17
N LEU A 54 10.66 -3.74 8.27
CA LEU A 54 10.89 -2.49 7.54
C LEU A 54 11.03 -2.74 6.03
N ALA A 55 11.72 -3.80 5.62
CA ALA A 55 11.77 -4.22 4.21
C ALA A 55 10.36 -4.52 3.66
N PHE A 56 9.53 -5.23 4.43
CA PHE A 56 8.14 -5.48 4.08
C PHE A 56 7.35 -4.18 3.95
N SER A 57 7.51 -3.27 4.91
CA SER A 57 6.90 -1.93 4.88
C SER A 57 7.23 -1.16 3.60
N GLY A 58 8.51 -1.15 3.21
CA GLY A 58 8.96 -0.48 1.99
C GLY A 58 8.39 -1.10 0.72
N LEU A 59 8.27 -2.42 0.66
CA LEU A 59 7.62 -3.10 -0.48
C LEU A 59 6.13 -2.78 -0.56
N VAL A 60 5.44 -2.76 0.58
CA VAL A 60 4.02 -2.38 0.64
C VAL A 60 3.84 -0.93 0.17
N PHE A 61 4.69 0.00 0.61
CA PHE A 61 4.67 1.39 0.15
C PHE A 61 4.82 1.49 -1.37
N LEU A 62 5.82 0.82 -1.92
CA LEU A 62 6.11 0.88 -3.34
C LEU A 62 4.94 0.36 -4.17
N ILE A 63 4.34 -0.77 -3.78
CA ILE A 63 3.20 -1.32 -4.52
C ILE A 63 1.93 -0.49 -4.32
N ALA A 64 1.58 -0.15 -3.08
CA ALA A 64 0.33 0.52 -2.79
C ALA A 64 0.34 1.99 -3.25
N GLN A 65 1.39 2.73 -2.93
CA GLN A 65 1.46 4.17 -3.21
C GLN A 65 1.90 4.46 -4.64
N ILE A 66 3.03 3.88 -5.07
CA ILE A 66 3.58 4.15 -6.40
C ILE A 66 2.77 3.38 -7.45
N GLY A 67 2.53 2.08 -7.23
CA GLY A 67 1.72 1.27 -8.12
C GLY A 67 0.28 1.78 -8.24
N GLY A 68 -0.38 2.09 -7.12
CA GLY A 68 -1.73 2.66 -7.11
C GLY A 68 -1.80 4.03 -7.82
N GLY A 69 -0.79 4.87 -7.63
CA GLY A 69 -0.67 6.16 -8.31
C GLY A 69 -0.55 6.03 -9.84
N ILE A 70 0.30 5.11 -10.31
CA ILE A 70 0.46 4.82 -11.75
C ILE A 70 -0.85 4.31 -12.35
N ILE A 71 -1.51 3.36 -11.70
CA ILE A 71 -2.80 2.82 -12.16
C ILE A 71 -3.86 3.94 -12.25
N SER A 72 -3.94 4.77 -11.22
CA SER A 72 -4.88 5.90 -11.18
C SER A 72 -4.62 6.91 -12.30
N PHE A 73 -3.35 7.20 -12.58
CA PHE A 73 -2.95 8.07 -13.68
C PHE A 73 -3.37 7.49 -15.04
N LEU A 74 -3.05 6.22 -15.30
CA LEU A 74 -3.38 5.56 -16.57
C LEU A 74 -4.89 5.49 -16.83
N LEU A 75 -5.66 5.12 -15.80
CA LEU A 75 -7.12 5.08 -15.88
C LEU A 75 -7.72 6.47 -16.05
N GLY A 76 -7.23 7.46 -15.27
CA GLY A 76 -7.66 8.85 -15.39
C GLY A 76 -7.43 9.42 -16.78
N TYR A 77 -6.25 9.18 -17.36
CA TYR A 77 -5.92 9.61 -18.72
C TYR A 77 -6.80 8.92 -19.76
N SER A 78 -7.03 7.61 -19.61
CA SER A 78 -7.86 6.83 -20.52
C SER A 78 -9.33 7.32 -20.51
N PHE A 79 -9.89 7.58 -19.33
CA PHE A 79 -11.24 8.13 -19.21
C PHE A 79 -11.34 9.54 -19.78
N LEU A 80 -10.35 10.40 -19.56
CA LEU A 80 -10.33 11.75 -20.10
C LEU A 80 -10.27 11.74 -21.64
N PHE A 81 -9.49 10.83 -22.23
CA PHE A 81 -9.41 10.66 -23.67
C PHE A 81 -10.74 10.19 -24.27
N LEU A 82 -11.39 9.20 -23.66
CA LEU A 82 -12.71 8.71 -24.09
C LEU A 82 -13.78 9.80 -23.97
N ALA A 83 -13.79 10.55 -22.87
CA ALA A 83 -14.71 11.66 -22.66
C ALA A 83 -14.56 12.75 -23.73
N ARG A 84 -13.31 13.11 -24.08
CA ARG A 84 -13.01 14.08 -25.15
C ARG A 84 -13.49 13.60 -26.52
N LYS A 85 -13.25 12.33 -26.85
CA LYS A 85 -13.71 11.74 -28.13
C LYS A 85 -15.24 11.79 -28.24
N ASN A 86 -15.95 11.43 -27.18
CA ASN A 86 -17.41 11.44 -27.16
C ASN A 86 -18.00 12.86 -27.24
N ALA A 87 -17.31 13.86 -26.68
CA ALA A 87 -17.72 15.26 -26.76
C ALA A 87 -17.53 15.86 -28.15
N ALA A 88 -16.51 15.42 -28.91
CA ALA A 88 -16.24 15.91 -30.27
C ALA A 88 -17.15 15.29 -31.35
N GLN A 89 -17.92 14.25 -31.02
CA GLN A 89 -18.88 13.59 -31.93
C GLN A 89 -20.32 14.11 -31.77
N LYS A 90 -20.57 15.00 -30.80
CA LYS A 90 -21.84 15.72 -30.62
C LYS A 90 -21.73 17.12 -31.20
#